data_AF-A0A0V1PN18-F1
#
_entry.id   AF-A0A0V1PN18-F1
#
_cell.length_a   1.000
_cell.length_b   1.000
_cell.length_c   1.000
_cell.angle_alpha   90.00
_cell.angle_beta   90.00
_cell.angle_gamma   90.00
#
_symmetry.space_group_name_H-M   'P 1'
#
loop_
_entity.id
_entity.type
_entity.pdbx_description
1 polymer ?
#
loop_
_entity_poly.entity_id
_entity_poly.type
_entity_poly.pdbx_seq_one_letter_code
_entity_poly.pdbx_strand_id
1 'polypeptide(L)'
;MLLTVIITRFVASQQTCRGYPYDPKILKCCADYELCPLSKRISHKCCGKRCYSEGNSMCCNRRLVDKCSQFYAACCGYRCYKSDQQLCCDEAILPRCAPAAGCCGRSCIDLDRQICCQGRPVTRCAHGSNAKCCGDRCYDASTQTCSL
;
A
#
# COMPACT_ATOMS: atom_id res chain seq x y z
N MET A 1 -59.11 8.99 -34.32
CA MET A 1 -57.65 9.22 -34.41
C MET A 1 -57.07 9.12 -33.01
N LEU A 2 -56.52 7.95 -32.63
CA LEU A 2 -55.82 7.79 -31.36
C LEU A 2 -54.45 8.47 -31.46
N LEU A 3 -54.19 9.49 -30.64
CA LEU A 3 -52.83 9.95 -30.39
C LEU A 3 -52.14 8.92 -29.49
N THR A 4 -51.31 8.07 -30.08
CA THR A 4 -50.32 7.26 -29.34
C THR A 4 -49.25 8.19 -28.79
N VAL A 5 -49.27 8.41 -27.47
CA VAL A 5 -48.17 9.05 -26.73
C VAL A 5 -47.00 8.06 -26.73
N ILE A 6 -46.07 8.22 -27.68
CA ILE A 6 -44.82 7.48 -27.68
C ILE A 6 -43.97 8.07 -26.55
N ILE A 7 -44.03 7.44 -25.37
CA ILE A 7 -43.07 7.69 -24.30
C ILE A 7 -41.76 7.04 -24.76
N THR A 8 -40.97 7.75 -25.58
CA THR A 8 -39.57 7.39 -25.80
C THR A 8 -38.86 7.55 -24.47
N ARG A 9 -38.75 6.44 -23.73
CA ARG A 9 -37.90 6.31 -22.55
C ARG A 9 -36.45 6.54 -22.96
N PHE A 10 -36.03 7.81 -23.02
CA PHE A 10 -34.63 8.18 -22.91
C PHE A 10 -34.20 7.94 -21.47
N VAL A 11 -34.00 6.67 -21.07
CA VAL A 11 -33.24 6.38 -19.85
C VAL A 11 -31.78 6.49 -20.25
N ALA A 12 -31.24 7.71 -20.18
CA ALA A 12 -29.79 7.86 -20.05
C ALA A 12 -29.37 6.90 -18.93
N SER A 13 -28.39 6.03 -19.19
CA SER A 13 -27.93 4.98 -18.28
C SER A 13 -27.59 5.57 -16.91
N GLN A 14 -28.57 5.61 -16.01
CA GLN A 14 -28.43 6.26 -14.72
C GLN A 14 -27.57 5.35 -13.84
N GLN A 15 -26.45 5.87 -13.35
CA GLN A 15 -25.58 5.08 -12.48
C GLN A 15 -26.34 4.74 -11.21
N THR A 16 -26.27 3.47 -10.81
CA THR A 16 -26.93 2.95 -9.62
C THR A 16 -25.92 2.40 -8.64
N CYS A 17 -26.30 2.39 -7.37
CA CYS A 17 -25.57 1.78 -6.27
C CYS A 17 -26.60 1.01 -5.44
N ARG A 18 -26.44 -0.31 -5.31
CA ARG A 18 -27.46 -1.21 -4.75
C ARG A 18 -28.84 -1.04 -5.41
N GLY A 19 -28.85 -0.78 -6.71
CA GLY A 19 -30.07 -0.54 -7.48
C GLY A 19 -30.72 0.84 -7.28
N TYR A 20 -30.18 1.69 -6.41
CA TYR A 20 -30.66 3.07 -6.24
C TYR A 20 -29.85 4.02 -7.11
N PRO A 21 -30.49 4.89 -7.91
CA PRO A 21 -29.78 5.90 -8.69
C PRO A 21 -29.04 6.88 -7.78
N TYR A 22 -27.84 7.31 -8.19
CA TYR A 22 -27.09 8.35 -7.50
C TYR A 22 -26.53 9.38 -8.49
N ASP A 23 -26.19 10.58 -8.00
CA ASP A 23 -25.51 11.58 -8.81
C ASP A 23 -23.99 11.37 -8.76
N PRO A 24 -23.36 10.95 -9.88
CA PRO A 24 -21.92 10.70 -9.93
C PRO A 24 -21.06 11.96 -9.82
N LYS A 25 -21.65 13.17 -9.86
CA LYS A 25 -20.92 14.42 -9.64
C LYS A 25 -20.59 14.66 -8.18
N ILE A 26 -21.36 14.07 -7.26
CA ILE A 26 -21.23 14.28 -5.81
C ILE A 26 -20.95 13.01 -5.04
N LEU A 27 -21.16 11.84 -5.64
CA LEU A 27 -20.99 10.54 -4.99
C LEU A 27 -20.27 9.58 -5.93
N LYS A 28 -19.63 8.58 -5.34
CA LYS A 28 -19.20 7.35 -6.03
C LYS A 28 -19.71 6.13 -5.27
N CYS A 29 -19.93 5.04 -5.97
CA CYS A 29 -20.35 3.78 -5.34
C CYS A 29 -19.15 2.86 -5.08
N CYS A 30 -18.99 2.38 -3.85
CA CYS A 30 -17.95 1.43 -3.44
C CYS A 30 -18.46 -0.01 -3.58
N ALA A 31 -17.97 -0.73 -4.59
CA ALA A 31 -18.27 -2.14 -4.85
C ALA A 31 -19.76 -2.50 -4.73
N ASP A 32 -20.60 -1.67 -5.36
CA ASP A 32 -22.06 -1.77 -5.37
C ASP A 32 -22.70 -1.87 -3.96
N TYR A 33 -22.15 -1.14 -2.99
CA TYR A 33 -22.61 -1.22 -1.60
C TYR A 33 -22.77 0.14 -0.91
N GLU A 34 -21.68 0.82 -0.57
CA GLU A 34 -21.73 2.14 0.10
C GLU A 34 -21.50 3.27 -0.90
N LEU A 35 -22.30 4.34 -0.77
CA LEU A 35 -22.06 5.60 -1.45
C LEU A 35 -21.02 6.41 -0.69
N CYS A 36 -20.10 7.01 -1.42
CA CYS A 36 -18.95 7.70 -0.89
C CYS A 36 -18.91 9.14 -1.43
N PRO A 37 -18.88 10.17 -0.56
CA PRO A 37 -18.88 11.57 -1.00
C PRO A 37 -17.67 11.93 -1.86
N LEU A 38 -17.91 12.68 -2.92
CA LEU A 38 -16.90 13.42 -3.66
C LEU A 38 -16.78 14.80 -3.02
N SER A 39 -15.67 15.04 -2.32
CA SER A 39 -15.41 16.33 -1.66
C SER A 39 -14.00 16.81 -2.01
N LYS A 40 -13.88 18.10 -2.31
CA LYS A 40 -12.58 18.76 -2.48
C LYS A 40 -11.89 19.05 -1.14
N ARG A 41 -12.63 19.00 -0.02
CA ARG A 41 -12.09 19.29 1.33
C ARG A 41 -11.59 18.04 2.04
N ILE A 42 -12.32 16.92 1.91
CA ILE A 42 -11.99 15.66 2.57
C ILE A 42 -11.92 14.57 1.51
N SER A 43 -10.73 14.01 1.32
CA SER A 43 -10.55 12.89 0.40
C SER A 43 -11.19 11.63 0.97
N HIS A 44 -12.19 11.11 0.27
CA HIS A 44 -12.81 9.84 0.60
C HIS A 44 -12.42 8.76 -0.42
N LYS A 45 -12.18 7.54 0.04
CA LYS A 45 -11.83 6.40 -0.80
C LYS A 45 -12.66 5.17 -0.45
N CYS A 46 -12.64 4.20 -1.36
CA CYS A 46 -13.29 2.91 -1.17
C CYS A 46 -12.26 1.89 -0.69
N CYS A 47 -12.61 1.11 0.32
CA CYS A 47 -11.91 -0.10 0.73
C CYS A 47 -12.86 -1.28 0.56
N GLY A 48 -12.83 -1.90 -0.62
CA GLY A 48 -13.86 -2.85 -1.02
C GLY A 48 -15.24 -2.19 -1.02
N LYS A 49 -16.15 -2.71 -0.19
CA LYS A 49 -17.54 -2.22 -0.03
C LYS A 49 -17.67 -0.98 0.85
N ARG A 50 -16.60 -0.56 1.54
CA ARG A 50 -16.65 0.48 2.58
C ARG A 50 -16.14 1.82 2.06
N CYS A 51 -16.86 2.90 2.32
CA CYS A 51 -16.34 4.26 2.15
C CYS A 51 -15.58 4.68 3.41
N TYR A 52 -14.46 5.39 3.25
CA TYR A 52 -13.71 5.96 4.36
C TYR A 52 -13.05 7.29 4.00
N SER A 53 -12.77 8.10 5.02
CA SER A 53 -11.97 9.31 4.91
C SER A 53 -10.48 8.99 5.06
N GLU A 54 -9.67 9.43 4.10
CA GLU A 54 -8.22 9.24 4.14
C GLU A 54 -7.54 10.03 5.26
N GLY A 55 -8.24 10.95 5.93
CA GLY A 55 -7.69 11.67 7.08
C GLY A 55 -7.38 10.76 8.26
N ASN A 56 -8.27 9.79 8.53
CA ASN A 56 -8.25 9.01 9.77
C ASN A 56 -8.01 7.52 9.55
N SER A 57 -8.31 7.02 8.36
CA SER A 57 -8.24 5.57 8.08
C SER A 57 -7.51 5.30 6.77
N MET A 58 -7.16 4.04 6.56
CA MET A 58 -6.49 3.54 5.37
C MET A 58 -7.00 2.14 5.01
N CYS A 59 -6.83 1.75 3.75
CA CYS A 59 -7.20 0.42 3.29
C CYS A 59 -5.96 -0.48 3.17
N CYS A 60 -5.83 -1.45 4.07
CA CYS A 60 -4.72 -2.41 4.08
C CYS A 60 -5.22 -3.80 3.69
N ASN A 61 -4.76 -4.31 2.55
CA ASN A 61 -5.18 -5.62 2.01
C ASN A 61 -6.71 -5.82 2.03
N ARG A 62 -7.46 -4.85 1.48
CA ARG A 62 -8.94 -4.80 1.46
C ARG A 62 -9.63 -4.69 2.83
N ARG A 63 -8.89 -4.51 3.92
CA ARG A 63 -9.41 -4.23 5.26
C ARG A 63 -9.28 -2.75 5.57
N LEU A 64 -10.37 -2.16 6.07
CA LEU A 64 -10.32 -0.80 6.61
C LEU A 64 -9.63 -0.82 7.97
N VAL A 65 -8.63 0.05 8.15
CA VAL A 65 -7.80 0.14 9.36
C VAL A 65 -7.64 1.62 9.73
N ASP A 66 -7.66 1.93 11.01
CA ASP A 66 -7.36 3.29 11.49
C ASP A 66 -5.88 3.60 11.35
N LYS A 67 -5.58 4.86 11.00
CA LYS A 67 -4.22 5.34 10.90
C LYS A 67 -3.59 5.40 12.28
N CYS A 68 -2.50 4.66 12.43
CA CYS A 68 -1.64 4.68 13.60
C CYS A 68 -0.71 5.92 13.64
N SER A 69 -0.68 6.71 12.57
CA SER A 69 0.02 8.00 12.47
C SER A 69 -0.60 8.86 11.37
N GLN A 70 -0.66 10.18 11.56
CA GLN A 70 -1.19 11.08 10.56
C GLN A 70 -0.33 11.13 9.29
N PHE A 71 1.00 11.09 9.47
CA PHE A 71 1.98 11.30 8.40
C PHE A 71 2.75 10.03 8.01
N TYR A 72 2.89 9.09 8.94
CA TYR A 72 3.78 7.93 8.77
C TYR A 72 3.01 6.59 8.82
N ALA A 73 1.69 6.60 8.68
CA ALA A 73 0.92 5.36 8.64
C ALA A 73 1.14 4.62 7.30
N ALA A 74 1.58 3.36 7.40
CA ALA A 74 1.76 2.46 6.28
C ALA A 74 1.15 1.08 6.58
N CYS A 75 0.91 0.28 5.54
CA CYS A 75 0.34 -1.07 5.69
C CYS A 75 1.44 -2.13 5.74
N CYS A 76 1.33 -3.05 6.69
CA CYS A 76 2.02 -4.34 6.68
C CYS A 76 0.96 -5.44 6.73
N GLY A 77 0.68 -6.06 5.57
CA GLY A 77 -0.49 -6.92 5.40
C GLY A 77 -1.78 -6.15 5.68
N TYR A 78 -2.53 -6.56 6.71
CA TYR A 78 -3.79 -5.94 7.16
C TYR A 78 -3.62 -5.01 8.38
N ARG A 79 -2.37 -4.68 8.76
CA ARG A 79 -2.06 -3.90 9.97
C ARG A 79 -1.45 -2.55 9.59
N CYS A 80 -1.74 -1.52 10.37
CA CYS A 80 -1.02 -0.25 10.30
C CYS A 80 0.29 -0.35 11.08
N TYR A 81 1.35 0.26 10.55
CA TYR A 81 2.61 0.50 11.27
C TYR A 81 3.11 1.93 10.99
N LYS A 82 3.98 2.43 11.87
CA LYS A 82 4.60 3.76 11.76
C LYS A 82 5.91 3.67 10.99
N SER A 83 5.94 4.12 9.74
CA SER A 83 7.08 3.93 8.82
C SER A 83 8.37 4.67 9.24
N ASP A 84 8.25 5.69 10.08
CA ASP A 84 9.36 6.42 10.69
C ASP A 84 10.04 5.64 11.82
N GLN A 85 9.32 4.72 12.48
CA GLN A 85 9.81 3.98 13.66
C GLN A 85 9.94 2.47 13.42
N GLN A 86 9.27 1.95 12.39
CA GLN A 86 9.12 0.51 12.16
C GLN A 86 9.33 0.17 10.67
N LEU A 87 9.58 -1.11 10.41
CA LEU A 87 9.68 -1.72 9.08
C LEU A 87 8.61 -2.80 8.94
N CYS A 88 8.20 -3.07 7.70
CA CYS A 88 7.45 -4.26 7.33
C CYS A 88 8.38 -5.21 6.57
N CYS A 89 8.78 -6.32 7.20
CA CYS A 89 9.69 -7.32 6.65
C CYS A 89 8.99 -8.69 6.65
N ASP A 90 8.70 -9.25 5.47
CA ASP A 90 7.93 -10.50 5.31
C ASP A 90 6.68 -10.54 6.20
N GLU A 91 5.83 -9.52 6.05
CA GLU A 91 4.59 -9.30 6.83
C GLU A 91 4.79 -9.15 8.35
N ALA A 92 6.02 -9.06 8.85
CA ALA A 92 6.33 -8.75 10.23
C ALA A 92 6.60 -7.26 10.40
N ILE A 93 5.95 -6.66 11.39
CA ILE A 93 6.24 -5.28 11.81
C ILE A 93 7.39 -5.35 12.83
N LEU A 94 8.54 -4.79 12.47
CA LEU A 94 9.74 -4.76 13.29
C LEU A 94 10.09 -3.32 13.66
N PRO A 95 10.65 -3.04 14.86
CA PRO A 95 11.25 -1.74 15.12
C PRO A 95 12.46 -1.50 14.21
N ARG A 96 12.71 -0.25 13.83
CA ARG A 96 13.94 0.11 13.13
C ARG A 96 15.14 -0.16 14.05
N CYS A 97 16.11 -0.91 13.55
CA CYS A 97 17.33 -1.28 14.27
C CYS A 97 18.50 -0.32 14.04
N ALA A 98 18.38 0.57 13.04
CA ALA A 98 19.38 1.56 12.65
C ALA A 98 18.73 2.72 11.86
N PRO A 99 19.43 3.86 11.68
CA PRO A 99 18.96 4.91 10.77
C PRO A 99 18.74 4.39 9.35
N ALA A 100 19.75 3.72 8.79
CA ALA A 100 19.71 3.03 7.50
C ALA A 100 19.13 1.60 7.63
N ALA A 101 18.05 1.41 8.38
CA ALA A 101 17.45 0.10 8.55
C ALA A 101 16.77 -0.42 7.27
N GLY A 102 16.97 -1.70 6.98
CA GLY A 102 16.31 -2.44 5.90
C GLY A 102 15.91 -3.86 6.33
N CYS A 103 15.28 -4.59 5.42
CA CYS A 103 14.84 -5.97 5.67
C CYS A 103 15.83 -6.99 5.09
N CYS A 104 16.03 -8.09 5.83
CA CYS A 104 16.60 -9.32 5.30
C CYS A 104 15.73 -10.49 5.77
N GLY A 105 14.87 -10.98 4.87
CA GLY A 105 13.75 -11.84 5.25
C GLY A 105 12.89 -11.18 6.34
N ARG A 106 12.68 -11.89 7.45
CA ARG A 106 11.92 -11.42 8.62
C ARG A 106 12.77 -10.72 9.69
N SER A 107 13.92 -10.17 9.31
CA SER A 107 14.85 -9.49 10.23
C SER A 107 15.17 -8.07 9.77
N CYS A 108 15.40 -7.17 10.74
CA CYS A 108 15.93 -5.84 10.50
C CYS A 108 17.45 -5.90 10.42
N ILE A 109 18.04 -5.23 9.43
CA ILE A 109 19.48 -5.09 9.27
C ILE A 109 19.88 -3.61 9.11
N ASP A 110 21.10 -3.28 9.55
CA ASP A 110 21.71 -1.97 9.31
C ASP A 110 22.36 -1.98 7.92
N LEU A 111 21.77 -1.30 6.94
CA LEU A 111 22.23 -1.32 5.56
C LEU A 111 23.61 -0.68 5.39
N ASP A 112 24.08 0.16 6.32
CA ASP A 112 25.43 0.71 6.25
C ASP A 112 26.50 -0.31 6.67
N ARG A 113 26.10 -1.34 7.42
CA ARG A 113 27.00 -2.37 7.98
C ARG A 113 26.77 -3.76 7.43
N GLN A 114 25.62 -4.00 6.81
CA GLN A 114 25.17 -5.32 6.41
C GLN A 114 24.58 -5.32 4.99
N ILE A 115 24.64 -6.48 4.35
CA ILE A 115 23.93 -6.82 3.11
C ILE A 115 23.13 -8.12 3.33
N CYS A 116 22.01 -8.28 2.63
CA CYS A 116 21.23 -9.52 2.68
C CYS A 116 21.61 -10.44 1.52
N CYS A 117 22.19 -11.60 1.82
CA CYS A 117 22.54 -12.61 0.82
C CYS A 117 21.75 -13.89 1.10
N GLN A 118 20.95 -14.35 0.14
CA GLN A 118 20.09 -15.55 0.28
C GLN A 118 19.25 -15.55 1.57
N GLY A 119 18.68 -14.39 1.94
CA GLY A 119 17.86 -14.25 3.15
C GLY A 119 18.65 -14.23 4.46
N ARG A 120 19.99 -14.21 4.42
CA ARG A 120 20.84 -14.11 5.60
C ARG A 120 21.55 -12.75 5.66
N PRO A 121 21.56 -12.07 6.82
CA PRO A 121 22.39 -10.90 7.03
C PRO A 121 23.87 -11.28 6.98
N VAL A 122 24.64 -10.56 6.17
CA VAL A 122 26.10 -10.71 6.04
C VAL A 122 26.75 -9.36 6.29
N THR A 123 27.89 -9.33 6.97
CA THR A 123 28.68 -8.11 7.14
C THR A 123 29.07 -7.53 5.79
N ARG A 124 28.86 -6.23 5.63
CA ARG A 124 29.21 -5.50 4.41
C ARG A 124 30.72 -5.49 4.24
N CYS A 125 31.18 -5.89 3.06
CA CYS A 125 32.60 -6.04 2.71
C CYS A 125 33.14 -4.90 1.84
N ALA A 126 32.28 -4.00 1.36
CA ALA A 126 32.63 -2.86 0.52
C ALA A 126 31.62 -1.73 0.63
N HIS A 127 32.02 -0.52 0.26
CA HIS A 127 31.17 0.67 0.33
C HIS A 127 30.16 0.74 -0.83
N GLY A 128 29.02 1.38 -0.57
CA GLY A 128 28.01 1.66 -1.59
C GLY A 128 27.49 0.40 -2.29
N SER A 129 27.39 0.48 -3.62
CA SER A 129 26.90 -0.59 -4.50
C SER A 129 27.95 -1.65 -4.84
N ASN A 130 29.20 -1.52 -4.33
CA ASN A 130 30.27 -2.47 -4.60
C ASN A 130 30.16 -3.74 -3.75
N ALA A 131 29.56 -3.67 -2.55
CA ALA A 131 29.25 -4.87 -1.78
C ALA A 131 28.12 -5.65 -2.46
N LYS A 132 28.44 -6.83 -2.97
CA LYS A 132 27.49 -7.71 -3.66
C LYS A 132 27.52 -9.12 -3.06
N CYS A 133 26.50 -9.92 -3.35
CA CYS A 133 26.42 -11.30 -2.89
C CYS A 133 26.99 -12.26 -3.94
N CYS A 134 27.80 -13.21 -3.48
CA CYS A 134 28.20 -14.41 -4.21
C CYS A 134 27.77 -15.61 -3.35
N GLY A 135 26.61 -16.20 -3.67
CA GLY A 135 25.95 -17.14 -2.77
C GLY A 135 25.53 -16.47 -1.46
N ASP A 136 25.97 -17.05 -0.32
CA ASP A 136 25.70 -16.55 1.03
C ASP A 136 26.81 -15.63 1.58
N ARG A 137 27.75 -15.21 0.74
CA ARG A 137 28.89 -14.35 1.12
C ARG A 137 28.85 -13.01 0.43
N CYS A 138 29.38 -11.99 1.10
CA CYS A 138 29.66 -10.69 0.50
C CYS A 138 30.99 -10.74 -0.26
N TYR A 139 31.05 -10.16 -1.45
CA TYR A 139 32.28 -9.87 -2.17
C TYR A 139 32.29 -8.41 -2.65
N ASP A 140 33.49 -7.85 -2.81
CA ASP A 140 33.69 -6.48 -3.29
C ASP A 140 33.81 -6.48 -4.82
N ALA A 141 32.77 -6.02 -5.52
CA ALA A 141 32.74 -5.98 -6.98
C ALA A 141 33.73 -4.97 -7.61
N SER A 142 34.41 -4.15 -6.82
CA SER A 142 35.47 -3.26 -7.31
C SER A 142 36.83 -3.95 -7.41
N THR A 143 37.05 -5.03 -6.65
CA THR A 143 38.35 -5.72 -6.56
C THR A 143 38.25 -7.23 -6.81
N GLN A 144 37.05 -7.80 -6.74
CA GLN A 144 36.80 -9.24 -6.79
C GLN A 144 35.71 -9.56 -7.81
N THR A 145 35.75 -10.79 -8.32
CA THR A 145 34.70 -11.37 -9.17
C THR A 145 34.09 -12.58 -8.47
N CYS A 146 32.80 -12.83 -8.70
CA CYS A 146 32.11 -14.01 -8.19
C CYS A 146 32.25 -15.14 -9.22
N SER A 147 32.82 -16.27 -8.80
CA SER A 147 32.86 -17.52 -9.58
C SER A 147 32.16 -18.59 -8.75
N LEU A 148 31.10 -19.20 -9.31
CA LEU A 148 30.28 -20.24 -8.68
C LEU A 148 30.68 -21.62 -9.22
#